data_AF-A0A5K0YX36-F1
#
_entry.id   AF-A0A5K0YX36-F1
#
_cell.length_a   1.000
_cell.length_b   1.000
_cell.length_c   1.000
_cell.angle_alpha   90.00
_cell.angle_beta   90.00
_cell.angle_gamma   90.00
#
_symmetry.space_group_name_H-M   'P 1'
#
loop_
_entity.id
_entity.type
_entity.pdbx_description
1 polymer ?
#
loop_
_entity_poly.entity_id
_entity_poly.type
_entity_poly.pdbx_seq_one_letter_code
_entity_poly.pdbx_strand_id
1 'polypeptide(L)'
;MALSSTNFLLLFLLLFLGSHSPSKAVTLRPPFWKSWWPRRSNERFSTYQYETRYFTQTLDHFSFKQLGSFQQRYLLNQHHWSGALRMGPIFFYCGNEGGIEWFAENTGFMWDIAPRFGAML
;
A
#
# COMPACT_ATOMS: atom_id res chain seq x y z
N MET A 1 41.04 -26.07 52.57
CA MET A 1 39.65 -25.97 52.10
C MET A 1 39.64 -26.20 50.59
N ALA A 2 39.45 -27.46 50.16
CA ALA A 2 39.37 -27.80 48.74
C ALA A 2 37.89 -27.87 48.37
N LEU A 3 37.43 -26.94 47.54
CA LEU A 3 36.07 -27.00 46.98
C LEU A 3 36.03 -28.15 45.97
N SER A 4 35.17 -29.13 46.25
CA SER A 4 34.94 -30.33 45.44
C SER A 4 34.59 -29.98 43.99
N SER A 5 35.24 -30.65 43.04
CA SER A 5 35.09 -30.51 41.58
C SER A 5 33.67 -30.77 41.07
N THR A 6 32.81 -31.37 41.90
CA THR A 6 31.39 -31.63 41.59
C THR A 6 30.54 -30.37 41.47
N ASN A 7 30.90 -29.27 42.14
CA ASN A 7 30.14 -28.02 42.08
C ASN A 7 30.35 -27.25 40.76
N PHE A 8 31.48 -27.45 40.07
CA PHE A 8 31.76 -26.78 38.81
C PHE A 8 30.95 -27.37 37.64
N LEU A 9 30.70 -28.67 37.66
CA LEU A 9 29.90 -29.37 36.64
C LEU A 9 28.41 -29.00 36.73
N LEU A 10 27.88 -28.82 37.95
CA LEU A 10 26.50 -28.37 38.17
C LEU A 10 26.28 -26.93 37.69
N LEU A 11 27.26 -26.05 37.84
CA LEU A 11 27.18 -24.68 37.34
C LEU A 11 27.21 -24.62 35.80
N PHE A 12 27.98 -25.51 35.16
CA PHE A 12 28.03 -25.62 33.70
C PHE A 12 26.71 -26.16 33.10
N LEU A 13 26.04 -27.10 33.78
CA LEU A 13 24.77 -27.67 33.30
C LEU A 13 23.61 -26.67 33.36
N LEU A 14 23.61 -25.78 34.37
CA LEU A 14 22.58 -24.75 34.53
C LEU A 14 22.69 -23.61 33.50
N LEU A 15 23.87 -23.40 32.91
CA LEU A 15 24.06 -22.39 31.86
C LEU A 15 23.57 -22.85 30.48
N PHE A 16 23.50 -24.16 30.21
CA PHE A 16 23.07 -24.68 28.90
C PHE A 16 21.56 -24.92 28.76
N LEU A 17 20.81 -25.02 29.86
CA LEU A 17 19.34 -25.20 29.81
C LEU A 17 18.56 -23.87 29.70
N GLY A 18 19.23 -22.72 29.81
CA GLY A 18 18.59 -21.40 29.82
C GLY A 18 18.36 -20.73 28.46
N SER A 19 18.80 -21.33 27.34
CA SER A 19 18.91 -20.62 26.06
C SER A 19 18.04 -21.20 24.95
N HIS A 20 16.77 -21.47 25.20
CA HIS A 20 15.79 -21.65 24.13
C HIS A 20 14.50 -20.91 24.48
N SER A 21 14.56 -19.58 24.42
CA SER A 21 13.35 -18.79 24.27
C SER A 21 12.99 -18.82 22.78
N PRO A 22 11.89 -19.47 22.36
CA PRO A 22 11.42 -19.28 21.01
C PRO A 22 11.01 -17.81 20.91
N SER A 23 11.79 -17.03 20.18
CA SER A 23 11.37 -15.70 19.74
C SER A 23 10.04 -15.91 19.01
N LYS A 24 8.92 -15.66 19.70
CA LYS A 24 7.65 -15.45 19.02
C LYS A 24 7.90 -14.23 18.16
N ALA A 25 8.14 -14.45 16.87
CA ALA A 25 8.07 -13.38 15.89
C ALA A 25 6.64 -12.84 16.01
N VAL A 26 6.51 -11.76 16.79
CA VAL A 26 5.29 -10.98 16.81
C VAL A 26 5.26 -10.37 15.43
N THR A 27 4.51 -11.01 14.52
CA THR A 27 4.10 -10.39 13.28
C THR A 27 3.15 -9.27 13.69
N LEU A 28 3.72 -8.13 14.08
CA LEU A 28 3.02 -6.86 14.16
C LEU A 28 2.61 -6.56 12.73
N ARG A 29 1.47 -7.10 12.30
CA ARG A 29 0.72 -6.51 11.20
C ARG A 29 0.28 -5.17 11.76
N PRO A 30 0.88 -4.02 11.35
CA PRO A 30 0.34 -2.75 11.79
C PRO A 30 -1.13 -2.74 11.38
N PRO A 31 -2.06 -2.27 12.23
CA PRO A 31 -3.42 -2.06 11.78
C PRO A 31 -3.32 -1.19 10.55
N PHE A 32 -3.79 -1.75 9.43
CA PHE A 32 -3.80 -1.16 8.11
C PHE A 32 -4.43 0.24 8.21
N TRP A 33 -3.57 1.22 8.42
CA TRP A 33 -3.72 2.65 8.21
C TRP A 33 -5.18 3.10 8.39
N LYS A 34 -5.60 3.25 9.65
CA LYS A 34 -6.73 4.15 9.93
C LYS A 34 -6.27 5.54 9.53
N SER A 35 -6.52 5.88 8.28
CA SER A 35 -6.23 7.19 7.71
C SER A 35 -6.85 8.22 8.65
N TRP A 36 -6.05 9.17 9.13
CA TRP A 36 -6.50 10.28 10.00
C TRP A 36 -7.31 11.33 9.23
N TRP A 37 -7.85 10.95 8.06
CA TRP A 37 -8.79 11.74 7.29
C TRP A 37 -10.19 11.34 7.76
N PRO A 38 -11.04 12.30 8.15
CA PRO A 38 -12.41 11.98 8.51
C PRO A 38 -13.07 11.27 7.33
N ARG A 39 -13.42 9.99 7.53
CA ARG A 39 -14.23 9.23 6.58
C ARG A 39 -15.60 9.88 6.58
N ARG A 40 -15.78 10.88 5.74
CA ARG A 40 -17.05 11.58 5.57
C ARG A 40 -18.02 10.61 4.92
N SER A 41 -18.74 9.85 5.72
CA SER A 41 -19.88 9.04 5.28
C SER A 41 -21.07 9.96 5.04
N ASN A 42 -20.94 10.89 4.10
CA ASN A 42 -22.11 11.27 3.32
C ASN A 42 -22.03 10.40 2.07
N GLU A 43 -23.11 9.73 1.72
CA GLU A 43 -23.35 9.25 0.36
C GLU A 43 -23.47 10.48 -0.57
N ARG A 44 -22.39 11.25 -0.71
CA ARG A 44 -22.23 12.12 -1.86
C ARG A 44 -22.00 11.14 -3.00
N PHE A 45 -23.01 10.99 -3.84
CA PHE A 45 -22.79 10.51 -5.19
C PHE A 45 -21.60 11.31 -5.73
N SER A 46 -20.48 10.64 -6.01
CA SER A 46 -19.39 11.30 -6.71
C SER A 46 -19.98 11.84 -8.00
N THR A 47 -19.75 13.12 -8.29
CA THR A 47 -20.18 13.74 -9.55
C THR A 47 -19.66 12.94 -10.75
N TYR A 48 -18.53 12.26 -10.56
CA TYR A 48 -17.86 11.49 -11.60
C TYR A 48 -17.96 9.99 -11.31
N GLN A 49 -18.23 9.23 -12.36
CA GLN A 49 -18.28 7.76 -12.29
C GLN A 49 -16.89 7.21 -12.59
N TYR A 50 -16.37 6.33 -11.74
CA TYR A 50 -15.10 5.65 -11.98
C TYR A 50 -15.06 4.30 -11.27
N GLU A 51 -14.25 3.40 -11.79
CA GLU A 51 -13.91 2.14 -11.14
C GLU A 51 -12.67 2.34 -10.25
N THR A 52 -12.73 1.87 -9.01
CA THR A 52 -11.52 1.77 -8.18
C THR A 52 -10.79 0.48 -8.51
N ARG A 53 -9.53 0.60 -8.90
CA ARG A 53 -8.65 -0.52 -9.25
C ARG A 53 -7.35 -0.43 -8.45
N TYR A 54 -6.54 -1.49 -8.51
CA TYR A 54 -5.26 -1.57 -7.81
C TYR A 54 -4.19 -2.12 -8.73
N PHE A 55 -3.00 -1.54 -8.68
CA PHE A 55 -1.81 -2.00 -9.35
C PHE A 55 -0.79 -2.51 -8.32
N THR A 56 -0.17 -3.65 -8.57
CA THR A 56 0.87 -4.18 -7.71
C THR A 56 2.18 -3.48 -8.03
N GLN A 57 2.60 -2.55 -7.16
CA GLN A 57 3.80 -1.74 -7.35
C GLN A 57 4.97 -2.28 -6.52
N THR A 58 6.19 -2.15 -7.03
CA THR A 58 7.41 -2.46 -6.29
C THR A 58 7.56 -1.49 -5.10
N LEU A 59 7.95 -2.02 -3.93
CA LEU A 59 8.10 -1.18 -2.74
C LEU A 59 9.28 -0.20 -2.83
N ASP A 60 10.37 -0.60 -3.46
CA ASP A 60 11.60 0.20 -3.62
C ASP A 60 12.11 0.08 -5.05
N HIS A 61 12.09 1.20 -5.78
CA HIS A 61 12.56 1.28 -7.17
C HIS A 61 14.04 1.64 -7.30
N PHE A 62 14.70 2.07 -6.21
CA PHE A 62 16.07 2.58 -6.23
C PHE A 62 17.11 1.52 -5.83
N SER A 63 16.63 0.37 -5.34
CA SER A 63 17.45 -0.76 -4.92
C SER A 63 17.13 -2.00 -5.76
N PHE A 64 18.15 -2.83 -6.03
CA PHE A 64 17.97 -4.14 -6.64
C PHE A 64 17.52 -5.23 -5.65
N LYS A 65 17.38 -4.89 -4.36
CA LYS A 65 16.88 -5.84 -3.34
C LYS A 65 15.38 -6.05 -3.52
N GLN A 66 14.94 -7.30 -3.50
CA GLN A 66 13.51 -7.63 -3.56
C GLN A 66 12.86 -7.42 -2.18
N LEU A 67 12.40 -6.18 -1.92
CA LEU A 67 11.75 -5.81 -0.65
C LEU A 67 10.23 -6.07 -0.64
N GLY A 68 9.68 -6.56 -1.75
CA GLY A 68 8.26 -6.87 -1.91
C GLY A 68 7.50 -5.83 -2.72
N SER A 69 6.17 -5.88 -2.62
CA SER A 69 5.25 -5.05 -3.39
C SER A 69 4.08 -4.57 -2.54
N PHE A 70 3.38 -3.54 -3.01
CA PHE A 70 2.16 -3.04 -2.40
C PHE A 70 1.08 -2.76 -3.45
N GLN A 71 -0.19 -2.71 -3.02
CA GLN A 71 -1.31 -2.38 -3.91
C GLN A 71 -1.49 -0.86 -3.99
N GLN A 72 -1.02 -0.25 -5.08
CA GLN A 72 -1.26 1.15 -5.40
C GLN A 72 -2.67 1.31 -5.98
N ARG A 73 -3.54 2.04 -5.27
CA ARG A 73 -4.91 2.31 -5.71
C ARG A 73 -4.94 3.38 -6.81
N TYR A 74 -5.79 3.19 -7.81
CA TYR A 74 -6.07 4.18 -8.86
C TYR A 74 -7.55 4.17 -9.23
N LEU A 75 -8.01 5.25 -9.87
CA LEU A 75 -9.37 5.41 -10.37
C LEU A 75 -9.34 5.35 -11.90
N LEU A 76 -10.33 4.70 -12.51
CA LEU A 76 -10.40 4.47 -13.95
C LEU A 76 -11.79 4.80 -14.48
N ASN A 77 -11.85 5.62 -15.52
CA ASN A 77 -13.03 5.87 -16.34
C ASN A 77 -12.73 5.62 -17.82
N GLN A 78 -13.43 4.66 -18.39
CA GLN A 78 -13.31 4.31 -19.82
C GLN A 78 -14.50 4.78 -20.65
N HIS A 79 -15.43 5.55 -20.07
CA HIS A 79 -16.71 5.85 -20.68
C HIS A 79 -16.59 6.58 -22.02
N HIS A 80 -15.59 7.46 -22.14
CA HIS A 80 -15.33 8.26 -23.34
C HIS A 80 -14.15 7.77 -24.17
N TRP A 81 -13.49 6.68 -23.79
CA TRP A 81 -12.28 6.26 -24.46
C TRP A 81 -12.57 5.74 -25.86
N SER A 82 -11.96 6.36 -26.87
CA SER A 82 -12.12 5.97 -28.28
C SER A 82 -11.37 4.69 -28.65
N GLY A 83 -10.62 4.11 -27.71
CA GLY A 83 -9.86 2.88 -27.90
C GLY A 83 -8.51 3.10 -28.57
N ALA A 84 -7.62 2.12 -28.41
CA ALA A 84 -6.25 2.18 -28.92
C ALA A 84 -6.18 2.28 -30.45
N LEU A 85 -7.09 1.62 -31.19
CA LEU A 85 -7.13 1.67 -32.66
C LEU A 85 -7.40 3.09 -33.21
N ARG A 86 -8.09 3.93 -32.43
CA ARG A 86 -8.36 5.33 -32.78
C ARG A 86 -7.38 6.28 -32.11
N MET A 87 -6.30 5.75 -31.53
CA MET A 87 -5.28 6.50 -30.78
C MET A 87 -5.90 7.37 -29.68
N GLY A 88 -6.95 6.88 -29.01
CA GLY A 88 -7.59 7.58 -27.90
C GLY A 88 -6.59 7.80 -26.76
N PRO A 89 -6.35 9.05 -26.32
CA PRO A 89 -5.33 9.36 -25.32
C PRO A 89 -5.72 8.89 -23.92
N ILE A 90 -4.75 8.90 -23.02
CA ILE A 90 -4.94 8.67 -21.58
C ILE A 90 -4.64 9.99 -20.87
N PHE A 91 -5.59 10.48 -20.10
CA PHE A 91 -5.40 11.62 -19.22
C PHE A 91 -5.04 11.11 -17.83
N PHE A 92 -3.76 11.21 -17.49
CA PHE A 92 -3.22 10.65 -16.26
C PHE A 92 -2.96 11.74 -15.21
N TYR A 93 -3.72 11.74 -14.13
CA TYR A 93 -3.46 12.63 -12.99
C TYR A 93 -2.45 12.00 -12.04
N CYS A 94 -1.31 12.66 -11.83
CA CYS A 94 -0.33 12.26 -10.85
C CYS A 94 -0.81 12.64 -9.44
N GLY A 95 -1.44 11.68 -8.75
CA GLY A 95 -1.90 11.85 -7.37
C GLY A 95 -0.83 12.41 -6.43
N ASN A 96 -1.26 13.20 -5.45
CA ASN A 96 -0.41 13.91 -4.50
C ASN A 96 -0.75 13.52 -3.04
N GLU A 97 -0.55 14.40 -2.06
CA GLU A 97 -0.50 14.07 -0.63
C GLU A 97 -1.88 13.87 0.05
N GLY A 98 -2.88 13.45 -0.71
CA GLY A 98 -4.27 13.31 -0.24
C GLY A 98 -4.99 12.09 -0.80
N GLY A 99 -6.27 11.95 -0.42
CA GLY A 99 -7.14 10.91 -0.98
C GLY A 99 -7.41 11.15 -2.47
N ILE A 100 -7.19 10.13 -3.29
CA ILE A 100 -7.39 10.20 -4.75
C ILE A 100 -8.82 10.54 -5.16
N GLU A 101 -9.81 10.17 -4.35
CA GLU A 101 -11.23 10.50 -4.56
C GLU A 101 -11.48 12.00 -4.43
N TRP A 102 -10.77 12.68 -3.50
CA TRP A 102 -10.87 14.13 -3.37
C TRP A 102 -10.32 14.83 -4.62
N PHE A 103 -9.20 14.36 -5.18
CA PHE A 103 -8.66 14.95 -6.41
C PHE A 103 -9.58 14.68 -7.61
N ALA A 104 -10.20 13.50 -7.70
CA ALA A 104 -11.18 13.21 -8.74
C ALA A 104 -12.37 14.20 -8.72
N GLU A 105 -12.87 14.55 -7.53
CA GLU A 105 -13.97 15.50 -7.36
C GLU A 105 -13.58 16.96 -7.64
N ASN A 106 -12.30 17.32 -7.46
CA ASN A 106 -11.83 18.71 -7.57
C ASN A 106 -11.06 19.00 -8.87
N THR A 107 -10.76 17.99 -9.69
CA THR A 107 -10.07 18.13 -10.98
C THR A 107 -11.05 18.00 -12.15
N GLY A 108 -12.15 18.78 -12.08
CA GLY A 108 -13.27 18.68 -13.02
C GLY A 108 -12.88 18.82 -14.49
N PHE A 109 -11.90 19.69 -14.77
CA PHE A 109 -11.46 19.97 -16.14
C PHE A 109 -11.09 18.73 -16.94
N MET A 110 -10.39 17.75 -16.33
CA MET A 110 -10.00 16.50 -17.00
C MET A 110 -11.22 15.69 -17.47
N TRP A 111 -12.27 15.65 -16.66
CA TRP A 111 -13.54 15.01 -17.00
C TRP A 111 -14.25 15.73 -18.13
N ASP A 112 -14.31 17.06 -18.08
CA ASP A 112 -15.02 17.89 -19.06
C ASP A 112 -14.41 17.77 -20.46
N ILE A 113 -13.09 17.63 -20.56
CA ILE A 113 -12.40 17.52 -21.85
C ILE A 113 -12.28 16.07 -22.36
N ALA A 114 -12.44 15.04 -21.52
CA ALA A 114 -12.31 13.65 -21.93
C ALA A 114 -13.22 13.25 -23.13
N PRO A 115 -14.52 13.62 -23.18
CA PRO A 115 -15.37 13.33 -24.35
C PRO A 115 -14.83 13.93 -25.64
N ARG A 116 -14.30 15.16 -25.59
CA ARG A 116 -13.80 15.88 -26.77
C ARG A 116 -12.59 15.20 -27.39
N PHE A 117 -11.71 14.64 -26.55
CA PHE A 117 -10.49 13.98 -26.99
C PHE A 117 -10.65 12.47 -27.15
N GLY A 118 -11.80 11.91 -26.78
CA GLY A 118 -11.98 10.46 -26.75
C GLY A 118 -11.04 9.79 -25.75
N ALA A 119 -10.80 10.44 -24.61
CA ALA A 119 -9.78 10.05 -23.65
C ALA A 119 -10.29 9.04 -22.62
N MET A 120 -9.39 8.16 -22.18
CA MET A 120 -9.53 7.43 -20.92
C MET A 120 -9.04 8.32 -19.77
N LEU A 121 -9.73 8.28 -18.63
CA LEU A 121 -9.29 8.91 -17.39
C LEU A 121 -8.84 7.86 -16.37
#